data_AF-A0A7X6DGA5-F1
#
_entry.id   AF-A0A7X6DGA5-F1
#
_cell.length_a   1.000
_cell.length_b   1.000
_cell.length_c   1.000
_cell.angle_alpha   90.00
_cell.angle_beta   90.00
_cell.angle_gamma   90.00
#
_symmetry.space_group_name_H-M   'P 1'
#
loop_
_entity.id
_entity.type
_entity.pdbx_description
1 polymer ?
#
loop_
_entity_poly.entity_id
_entity_poly.type
_entity_poly.pdbx_seq_one_letter_code
_entity_poly.pdbx_strand_id
1 'polypeptide(L)'
;MATFFLFGYPLEINEVDFDEMRILNSQALLPGRYRGISNIQATVHELEVQNPLDFETFSGFSGSPVFSLEERFCSEPAMRFCGIAIAGTPASGRVFFLEAEVVADLLRVSIQRLEKFGLETIVSWDSAGEL
;
A
#
# COMPACT_ATOMS: atom_id res chain seq x y z
N MET A 1 2.41 19.06 7.13
CA MET A 1 1.67 18.50 5.96
C MET A 1 2.05 17.03 5.89
N ALA A 2 1.10 16.10 5.74
CA ALA A 2 1.43 14.68 5.75
C ALA A 2 2.10 14.26 4.43
N THR A 3 3.18 13.49 4.53
CA THR A 3 3.88 12.91 3.38
C THR A 3 3.31 11.54 3.09
N PHE A 4 2.97 11.25 1.83
CA PHE A 4 2.49 9.94 1.43
C PHE A 4 3.59 9.16 0.74
N PHE A 5 3.58 7.84 0.88
CA PHE A 5 4.53 6.97 0.20
C PHE A 5 4.00 5.55 0.09
N LEU A 6 4.57 4.79 -0.83
CA LEU A 6 4.33 3.35 -0.95
C LEU A 6 5.66 2.61 -1.16
N PHE A 7 5.71 1.38 -0.68
CA PHE A 7 6.82 0.46 -0.91
C PHE A 7 6.41 -0.61 -1.91
N GLY A 8 7.18 -0.81 -2.98
CA GLY A 8 6.95 -1.87 -3.94
C GLY A 8 8.20 -2.70 -4.21
N TYR A 9 8.03 -3.73 -5.03
CA TYR A 9 9.09 -4.60 -5.54
C TYR A 9 9.08 -4.51 -7.07
N PRO A 10 9.65 -3.45 -7.65
CA PRO A 10 9.52 -3.16 -9.08
C PRO A 10 10.19 -4.24 -9.91
N LEU A 11 9.54 -4.71 -10.97
CA LEU A 11 10.10 -5.77 -11.83
C LEU A 11 11.45 -5.41 -12.44
N GLU A 12 11.72 -4.12 -12.63
CA GLU A 12 12.99 -3.62 -13.21
C GLU A 12 14.22 -3.86 -12.33
N ILE A 13 14.03 -4.07 -11.02
CA ILE A 13 15.12 -4.27 -10.04
C ILE A 13 14.94 -5.55 -9.21
N ASN A 14 14.02 -6.42 -9.63
CA ASN A 14 13.74 -7.71 -8.98
C ASN A 14 13.79 -8.80 -10.05
N GLU A 15 14.51 -9.89 -9.78
CA GLU A 15 14.68 -10.98 -10.74
C GLU A 15 14.59 -12.37 -10.06
N VAL A 16 14.22 -13.36 -10.86
CA VAL A 16 14.25 -14.77 -10.46
C VAL A 16 15.35 -15.44 -11.26
N ASP A 17 16.38 -15.88 -10.56
CA ASP A 17 17.51 -16.62 -11.11
C ASP A 17 17.18 -18.12 -11.00
N PHE A 18 16.77 -18.68 -12.13
CA PHE A 18 16.37 -20.09 -12.21
C PHE A 18 17.56 -21.05 -12.18
N ASP A 19 18.75 -20.59 -12.59
CA ASP A 19 19.96 -21.41 -12.63
C ASP A 19 20.49 -21.63 -11.20
N GLU A 20 20.51 -20.59 -10.38
CA GLU A 20 20.88 -20.66 -8.96
C GLU A 20 19.69 -20.97 -8.03
N MET A 21 18.48 -21.14 -8.58
CA MET A 21 17.22 -21.34 -7.83
C MET A 21 17.02 -20.30 -6.71
N ARG A 22 17.24 -19.02 -7.02
CA ARG A 22 17.13 -17.92 -6.05
C ARG A 22 16.26 -16.78 -6.57
N ILE A 23 15.72 -16.02 -5.62
CA ILE A 23 14.95 -14.81 -5.89
C ILE A 23 15.77 -13.63 -5.38
N LEU A 24 16.06 -12.68 -6.26
CA LEU A 24 16.77 -11.45 -5.93
C LEU A 24 15.76 -10.31 -5.91
N ASN A 25 15.42 -9.87 -4.70
CA ASN A 25 14.43 -8.83 -4.51
C ASN A 25 15.02 -7.57 -3.86
N SER A 26 14.67 -6.41 -4.43
CA SER A 26 14.96 -5.08 -3.90
C SER A 26 13.66 -4.30 -3.75
N GLN A 27 13.46 -3.74 -2.55
CA GLN A 27 12.33 -2.86 -2.27
C GLN A 27 12.64 -1.44 -2.76
N ALA A 28 11.66 -0.81 -3.40
CA ALA A 28 11.71 0.60 -3.78
C ALA A 28 10.62 1.40 -3.09
N LEU A 29 10.89 2.69 -2.85
CA LEU A 29 9.94 3.63 -2.27
C LEU A 29 9.57 4.69 -3.30
N LEU A 30 8.26 4.91 -3.49
CA LEU A 30 7.73 6.04 -4.23
C LEU A 30 7.14 7.04 -3.22
N PRO A 31 7.80 8.19 -2.98
CA PRO A 31 7.22 9.26 -2.19
C PRO A 31 6.23 10.04 -3.05
N GLY A 32 5.21 10.61 -2.41
CA GLY A 32 4.17 11.33 -3.12
C GLY A 32 3.35 12.27 -2.25
N ARG A 33 2.46 12.97 -2.95
CA ARG A 33 1.49 13.89 -2.38
C ARG A 33 0.08 13.40 -2.69
N TYR A 34 -0.75 13.40 -1.66
CA TYR A 34 -2.17 13.08 -1.81
C TYR A 34 -2.91 14.12 -2.64
N ARG A 35 -3.68 13.65 -3.63
CA ARG A 35 -4.42 14.47 -4.59
C ARG A 35 -5.93 14.51 -4.31
N GLY A 36 -6.44 13.61 -3.50
CA GLY A 36 -7.87 13.48 -3.23
C GLY A 36 -8.44 12.16 -3.72
N ILE A 37 -9.77 12.09 -3.69
CA ILE A 37 -10.56 10.98 -4.22
C ILE A 37 -10.50 11.05 -5.75
N SER A 38 -10.39 9.89 -6.39
CA SER A 38 -10.42 9.76 -7.84
C SER A 38 -11.81 10.06 -8.40
N ASN A 39 -11.85 10.63 -9.61
CA ASN A 39 -13.10 10.87 -10.32
C ASN A 39 -13.80 9.57 -10.81
N ILE A 40 -13.15 8.41 -10.66
CA ILE A 40 -13.65 7.12 -11.16
C ILE A 40 -14.58 6.47 -10.12
N GLN A 41 -14.14 6.40 -8.87
CA GLN A 41 -14.86 5.70 -7.80
C GLN A 41 -14.52 6.34 -6.45
N ALA A 42 -15.53 6.49 -5.58
CA ALA A 42 -15.40 7.19 -4.30
C ALA A 42 -14.38 6.57 -3.33
N THR A 43 -14.13 5.26 -3.45
CA THR A 43 -13.22 4.51 -2.60
C THR A 43 -11.80 4.43 -3.15
N VAL A 44 -11.57 5.03 -4.32
CA VAL A 44 -10.27 5.04 -5.00
C VAL A 44 -9.69 6.44 -4.89
N HIS A 45 -8.43 6.51 -4.52
CA HIS A 45 -7.73 7.74 -4.19
C HIS A 45 -6.52 7.93 -5.10
N GLU A 46 -6.10 9.18 -5.28
CA GLU A 46 -4.98 9.55 -6.14
C GLU A 46 -3.77 10.04 -5.33
N LEU A 47 -2.59 9.52 -5.67
CA LEU A 47 -1.29 10.06 -5.29
C LEU A 47 -0.59 10.60 -6.53
N GLU A 48 -0.01 11.79 -6.39
CA GLU A 48 1.03 12.30 -7.29
C GLU A 48 2.38 11.86 -6.72
N VAL A 49 3.09 10.99 -7.44
CA VAL A 49 4.33 10.36 -6.96
C VAL A 49 5.56 10.88 -7.70
N GLN A 50 6.68 10.86 -7.01
CA GLN A 50 8.00 11.08 -7.61
C GLN A 50 8.57 9.73 -8.06
N ASN A 51 9.35 9.75 -9.14
CA ASN A 51 10.06 8.56 -9.65
C ASN A 51 11.57 8.77 -9.57
N PRO A 52 12.17 8.76 -8.36
CA PRO A 52 13.58 9.14 -8.16
C PRO A 52 14.58 8.12 -8.75
N LEU A 53 14.12 6.91 -9.06
CA LEU A 53 14.93 5.84 -9.67
C LEU A 53 14.67 5.68 -11.17
N ASP A 54 13.92 6.62 -11.77
CA ASP A 54 13.63 6.67 -13.20
C ASP A 54 13.05 5.36 -13.78
N PHE A 55 12.19 4.67 -13.02
CA PHE A 55 11.53 3.46 -13.49
C PHE A 55 10.73 3.71 -14.78
N GLU A 56 10.85 2.81 -15.75
CA GLU A 56 10.12 2.88 -17.02
C GLU A 56 8.65 2.49 -16.84
N THR A 57 8.38 1.63 -15.86
CA THR A 57 7.07 1.14 -15.48
C THR A 57 6.88 1.14 -13.97
N PHE A 58 5.64 1.18 -13.50
CA PHE A 58 5.32 0.93 -12.08
C PHE A 58 4.86 -0.52 -11.85
N SER A 59 5.29 -1.45 -12.71
CA SER A 59 5.03 -2.88 -12.53
C SER A 59 5.73 -3.38 -11.27
N GLY A 60 4.99 -4.01 -10.35
CA GLY A 60 5.50 -4.44 -9.04
C GLY A 60 5.18 -3.50 -7.87
N PHE A 61 4.50 -2.37 -8.13
CA PHE A 61 3.90 -1.52 -7.09
C PHE A 61 2.42 -1.79 -6.83
N SER A 62 1.75 -2.58 -7.67
CA SER A 62 0.36 -2.99 -7.40
C SER A 62 0.33 -3.97 -6.22
N GLY A 63 -0.62 -3.81 -5.30
CA GLY A 63 -0.69 -4.57 -4.05
C GLY A 63 0.14 -3.97 -2.91
N SER A 64 0.95 -2.95 -3.19
CA SER A 64 1.77 -2.28 -2.18
C SER A 64 0.93 -1.52 -1.15
N PRO A 65 1.29 -1.56 0.14
CA PRO A 65 0.65 -0.71 1.13
C PRO A 65 1.03 0.76 0.88
N VAL A 66 0.02 1.62 0.99
CA VAL A 66 0.18 3.07 0.97
C VAL A 66 0.13 3.59 2.40
N PHE A 67 1.11 4.41 2.75
CA PHE A 67 1.20 5.03 4.06
C PHE A 67 1.20 6.55 3.96
N SER A 68 0.75 7.18 5.04
CA SER A 68 1.02 8.59 5.32
C SER A 68 1.90 8.70 6.56
N LEU A 69 2.83 9.64 6.55
CA LEU A 69 3.62 10.06 7.70
C LEU A 69 3.17 11.46 8.11
N GLU A 70 2.58 11.56 9.30
CA GLU A 70 2.22 12.82 9.91
C GLU A 70 3.28 13.20 10.94
N GLU A 71 3.97 14.32 10.69
CA GLU A 71 4.86 14.93 11.67
C GLU A 71 4.05 15.42 12.87
N ARG A 72 4.54 15.13 14.08
CA ARG A 72 3.93 15.60 15.32
C ARG A 72 4.92 16.46 16.09
N PHE A 73 4.46 17.59 16.61
CA PHE A 73 5.30 18.46 17.42
C PHE A 73 5.60 17.78 18.77
N CYS A 74 6.89 17.71 19.15
CA CYS A 74 7.36 17.08 20.39
C CYS A 74 6.96 15.61 20.61
N SER A 75 6.65 14.86 19.54
CA SER A 75 6.39 13.42 19.62
C SER A 75 6.87 12.71 18.36
N GLU A 76 6.93 11.38 18.41
CA GLU A 76 7.31 10.58 17.26
C GLU A 76 6.31 10.77 16.10
N PRO A 77 6.79 10.84 14.85
CA PRO A 77 5.93 10.86 13.67
C PRO A 77 4.99 9.66 13.66
N ALA A 78 3.73 9.89 13.31
CA ALA A 78 2.75 8.82 13.21
C ALA A 78 2.61 8.36 11.77
N MET A 79 2.87 7.08 11.55
CA MET A 79 2.59 6.41 10.29
C MET A 79 1.17 5.84 10.31
N ARG A 80 0.38 6.10 9.27
CA ARG A 80 -0.95 5.52 9.11
C ARG A 80 -1.04 4.74 7.80
N PHE A 81 -1.64 3.55 7.86
CA PHE A 81 -2.03 2.79 6.69
C PHE A 81 -3.22 3.48 6.01
N CYS A 82 -3.04 3.86 4.75
CA CYS A 82 -4.04 4.60 3.97
C CYS A 82 -4.77 3.73 2.96
N GLY A 83 -4.21 2.58 2.59
CA GLY A 83 -4.82 1.69 1.60
C GLY A 83 -3.81 0.87 0.83
N ILE A 84 -4.24 0.32 -0.31
CA ILE A 84 -3.42 -0.55 -1.17
C ILE A 84 -3.37 0.03 -2.58
N ALA A 85 -2.16 0.18 -3.12
CA ALA A 85 -1.95 0.64 -4.49
C ALA A 85 -2.53 -0.36 -5.50
N ILE A 86 -3.26 0.13 -6.48
CA ILE A 86 -3.93 -0.71 -7.49
C ILE A 86 -3.27 -0.58 -8.87
N ALA A 87 -2.97 0.63 -9.30
CA ALA A 87 -2.41 0.92 -10.62
C ALA A 87 -1.71 2.29 -10.62
N GLY A 88 -0.77 2.47 -11.52
CA GLY A 88 -0.09 3.75 -11.71
C GLY A 88 0.82 3.70 -12.93
N THR A 89 1.25 4.87 -13.39
CA THR A 89 2.23 4.96 -14.49
C THR A 89 3.26 6.05 -14.21
N PRO A 90 4.55 5.81 -14.50
CA PRO A 90 5.57 6.86 -14.42
C PRO A 90 5.23 8.07 -15.29
N ALA A 91 4.73 7.83 -16.50
CA ALA A 91 4.39 8.88 -17.47
C ALA A 91 3.35 9.89 -16.95
N SER A 92 2.41 9.45 -16.11
CA SER A 92 1.44 10.36 -15.49
C SER A 92 1.91 10.94 -14.17
N GLY A 93 2.94 10.35 -13.56
CA GLY A 93 3.35 10.63 -12.18
C GLY A 93 2.25 10.30 -11.18
N ARG A 94 1.33 9.39 -11.50
CA ARG A 94 0.18 9.05 -10.64
C ARG A 94 0.15 7.59 -10.24
N VAL A 95 -0.27 7.38 -9.01
CA VAL A 95 -0.66 6.08 -8.45
C VAL A 95 -2.06 6.20 -7.87
N PHE A 96 -2.90 5.23 -8.19
CA PHE A 96 -4.23 5.06 -7.61
C PHE A 96 -4.17 4.00 -6.52
N PHE A 97 -4.91 4.19 -5.44
CA PHE A 97 -5.01 3.22 -4.35
C PHE A 97 -6.44 3.07 -3.85
N LEU A 98 -6.78 1.87 -3.39
CA LEU A 98 -8.03 1.57 -2.70
C LEU A 98 -7.90 1.95 -1.23
N GLU A 99 -8.86 2.68 -0.67
CA GLU A 99 -8.79 3.17 0.72
C GLU A 99 -8.75 2.04 1.76
N ALA A 100 -8.11 2.33 2.89
CA ALA A 100 -7.92 1.38 3.99
C ALA A 100 -9.24 0.86 4.58
N GLU A 101 -10.29 1.68 4.65
CA GLU A 101 -11.59 1.27 5.21
C GLU A 101 -12.20 0.12 4.41
N VAL A 102 -12.19 0.23 3.06
CA VAL A 102 -12.66 -0.85 2.20
C VAL A 102 -11.84 -2.11 2.35
N VAL A 103 -10.51 -1.99 2.44
CA VAL A 103 -9.62 -3.14 2.66
C VAL A 103 -9.93 -3.81 4.00
N ALA A 104 -10.11 -3.04 5.07
CA ALA A 104 -10.42 -3.54 6.40
C ALA A 104 -11.78 -4.25 6.43
N ASP A 105 -12.80 -3.68 5.80
CA ASP A 105 -14.14 -4.28 5.72
C ASP A 105 -14.12 -5.61 4.95
N LEU A 106 -13.40 -5.68 3.82
CA LEU A 106 -13.23 -6.91 3.06
C LEU A 106 -12.54 -8.01 3.88
N LEU A 107 -11.48 -7.66 4.61
CA LEU A 107 -10.80 -8.60 5.50
C LEU A 107 -11.71 -9.07 6.63
N ARG A 108 -12.48 -8.15 7.24
CA ARG A 108 -13.43 -8.47 8.33
C ARG A 108 -14.48 -9.48 7.89
N VAL A 109 -15.10 -9.24 6.73
CA VAL A 109 -16.08 -10.18 6.14
C VAL A 109 -15.44 -11.53 5.82
N SER A 110 -14.19 -11.53 5.35
CA SER A 110 -13.47 -12.77 5.00
C SER A 110 -13.16 -13.61 6.24
N ILE A 111 -12.71 -12.97 7.33
CA ILE A 111 -12.46 -13.60 8.63
C ILE A 111 -13.75 -14.22 9.19
N GLN A 112 -14.85 -13.45 9.21
CA GLN A 112 -16.15 -13.95 9.68
C GLN A 112 -16.65 -15.17 8.88
N ARG A 113 -16.34 -15.24 7.58
CA ARG A 113 -16.66 -16.42 6.76
C ARG A 113 -15.83 -17.63 7.18
N LEU A 114 -14.52 -17.46 7.40
CA LEU A 114 -13.63 -18.54 7.81
C LEU A 114 -14.04 -19.14 9.17
N GLU A 115 -14.37 -18.28 10.13
CA GLU A 115 -14.88 -18.68 11.45
C GLU A 115 -16.17 -19.50 11.34
N LYS A 116 -17.08 -19.09 10.45
CA LYS A 116 -18.33 -19.84 10.18
C LYS A 116 -18.07 -21.26 9.64
N PHE A 117 -16.95 -21.49 8.98
CA PHE A 117 -16.57 -22.81 8.46
C PHE A 117 -15.68 -23.62 9.43
N GLY A 118 -15.48 -23.15 10.66
CA GLY A 118 -14.73 -23.88 11.70
C GLY A 118 -13.22 -23.94 11.43
N LEU A 119 -12.69 -23.03 10.61
CA LEU A 119 -11.25 -22.83 10.47
C LEU A 119 -10.80 -21.86 11.54
N GLU A 120 -9.85 -22.27 12.38
CA GLU A 120 -9.26 -21.40 13.40
C GLU A 120 -8.56 -20.22 12.72
N THR A 121 -9.03 -19.01 12.99
CA THR A 121 -8.39 -17.76 12.60
C THR A 121 -7.29 -17.44 13.59
N ILE A 122 -6.05 -17.25 13.10
CA ILE A 122 -4.87 -16.90 13.91
C ILE A 122 -4.94 -15.45 14.44
N VAL A 123 -5.94 -14.68 14.02
CA VAL A 123 -6.06 -13.24 14.32
C VAL A 123 -7.08 -13.03 15.44
N SER A 124 -6.61 -12.87 16.69
CA SER A 124 -7.43 -12.35 17.77
C SER A 124 -7.51 -10.82 17.66
N TRP A 125 -8.70 -10.30 17.33
CA TRP A 125 -8.97 -8.87 17.41
C TRP A 125 -9.28 -8.50 18.86
N ASP A 126 -8.26 -8.46 19.71
CA ASP A 126 -8.42 -7.81 20.99
C ASP A 126 -8.64 -6.32 20.73
N SER A 127 -9.78 -5.82 21.17
CA SER A 127 -10.17 -4.42 21.09
C SER A 127 -9.27 -3.62 22.03
N ALA A 128 -8.05 -3.35 21.60
CA ALA A 128 -7.09 -2.57 22.36
C ALA A 128 -7.40 -1.09 22.18
N GLY A 129 -8.13 -0.54 23.15
CA GLY A 129 -7.92 0.81 23.66
C GLY A 129 -8.63 1.93 22.91
N GLU A 130 -9.62 2.51 23.59
CA GLU A 130 -9.93 3.94 23.49
C GLU A 130 -8.61 4.75 23.51
N LEU A 131 -8.41 5.61 22.51
CA LEU A 131 -7.46 6.72 22.53
C LEU A 131 -8.23 8.02 22.72
#